data_AF-A0A3S1HYA0-F1
#
_entry.id   AF-A0A3S1HYA0-F1
#
_cell.length_a   1.000
_cell.length_b   1.000
_cell.length_c   1.000
_cell.angle_alpha   90.00
_cell.angle_beta   90.00
_cell.angle_gamma   90.00
#
_symmetry.space_group_name_H-M   'P 1'
#
loop_
_entity.id
_entity.type
_entity.pdbx_description
1 polymer ?
#
loop_
_entity_poly.entity_id
_entity_poly.type
_entity_poly.pdbx_seq_one_letter_code
_entity_poly.pdbx_strand_id
1 'polypeptide(L)'
;MLPQEIIRRKRDGHKLSADEIAAFVAGLTAGTISEGQVGAFAMAVFLNGMSREEAVALTIAMRDSGDVLDWSDLPGPVTDKHSTGGVGDNVSLMLAPIVAACGAYVPMISGRGLGHTGGTLDKMDAIPGYTSQPDVAVFRKTVLEAGCAIIGQTADLAPADRRLYAIRD
;
A
#
# COMPACT_ATOMS: atom_id res chain seq x y z
N MET A 1 1.71 -1.86 -25.53
CA MET A 1 1.71 -0.46 -26.01
C MET A 1 2.93 0.25 -25.43
N LEU A 2 3.54 1.20 -26.14
CA LEU A 2 4.68 1.95 -25.61
C LEU A 2 4.23 2.88 -24.46
N PRO A 3 5.03 3.09 -23.39
CA PRO A 3 4.66 3.96 -22.28
C PRO A 3 4.22 5.38 -22.69
N GLN A 4 4.92 5.97 -23.67
CA GLN A 4 4.59 7.30 -24.20
C GLN A 4 3.21 7.37 -24.86
N GLU A 5 2.68 6.27 -25.39
CA GLU A 5 1.35 6.25 -26.00
C GLU A 5 0.25 6.16 -24.94
N ILE A 6 0.50 5.43 -23.85
CA ILE A 6 -0.37 5.42 -22.67
C ILE A 6 -0.46 6.84 -22.07
N ILE A 7 0.68 7.51 -21.93
CA ILE A 7 0.74 8.91 -21.46
C ILE A 7 -0.01 9.85 -22.39
N ARG A 8 0.19 9.73 -23.71
CA ARG A 8 -0.53 10.53 -24.72
C ARG A 8 -2.04 10.37 -24.56
N ARG A 9 -2.53 9.13 -24.51
CA ARG A 9 -3.96 8.83 -24.35
C ARG A 9 -4.53 9.46 -23.09
N LYS A 10 -3.84 9.32 -21.96
CA LYS A 10 -4.30 9.89 -20.69
C LYS A 10 -4.29 11.42 -20.69
N ARG A 11 -3.25 12.03 -21.26
CA ARG A 11 -3.13 13.49 -21.43
C ARG A 11 -4.28 14.04 -22.27
N ASP A 12 -4.69 13.32 -23.30
CA ASP A 12 -5.77 13.72 -24.21
C ASP A 12 -7.18 13.42 -23.65
N GLY A 13 -7.28 13.05 -22.36
CA GLY A 13 -8.54 12.81 -21.67
C GLY A 13 -9.19 11.46 -21.98
N HIS A 14 -8.48 10.55 -22.65
CA HIS A 14 -9.02 9.22 -22.93
C HIS A 14 -8.91 8.30 -21.71
N LYS A 15 -9.93 7.46 -21.55
CA LYS A 15 -9.93 6.37 -20.56
C LYS A 15 -8.91 5.31 -20.96
N LEU A 16 -8.11 4.88 -20.00
CA LEU A 16 -7.20 3.75 -20.15
C LEU A 16 -7.91 2.43 -19.83
N SER A 17 -7.55 1.39 -20.57
CA SER A 17 -7.93 0.01 -20.28
C SER A 17 -7.12 -0.57 -19.12
N ALA A 18 -7.64 -1.65 -18.52
CA ALA A 18 -6.93 -2.36 -17.45
C ALA A 18 -5.56 -2.90 -17.92
N ASP A 19 -5.48 -3.39 -19.17
CA ASP A 19 -4.24 -3.92 -19.74
C ASP A 19 -3.19 -2.82 -19.97
N GLU A 20 -3.60 -1.62 -20.40
CA GLU A 20 -2.69 -0.47 -20.52
C GLU A 20 -2.14 -0.07 -19.15
N ILE A 21 -3.00 -0.02 -18.12
CA ILE A 21 -2.59 0.29 -16.75
C ILE A 21 -1.65 -0.78 -16.20
N ALA A 22 -1.99 -2.06 -16.37
CA ALA A 22 -1.15 -3.18 -15.93
C ALA A 22 0.22 -3.18 -16.62
N ALA A 23 0.27 -2.92 -17.93
CA ALA A 23 1.54 -2.81 -18.66
C ALA A 23 2.38 -1.62 -18.17
N PHE A 24 1.76 -0.48 -17.85
CA PHE A 24 2.46 0.67 -17.29
C PHE A 24 3.02 0.36 -15.91
N VAL A 25 2.23 -0.24 -15.02
CA VAL A 25 2.67 -0.63 -13.67
C VAL A 25 3.78 -1.69 -13.74
N ALA A 26 3.68 -2.69 -14.62
CA ALA A 26 4.74 -3.67 -14.82
C ALA A 26 6.06 -3.02 -15.24
N GLY A 27 6.02 -2.05 -16.16
CA GLY A 27 7.21 -1.30 -16.56
C GLY A 27 7.75 -0.36 -15.48
N LEU A 28 6.87 0.15 -14.61
CA LEU A 28 7.26 0.90 -13.42
C LEU A 28 8.00 -0.02 -12.43
N THR A 29 7.48 -1.21 -12.15
CA THR A 29 8.12 -2.17 -11.24
C THR A 29 9.45 -2.68 -11.78
N ALA A 30 9.52 -3.00 -13.08
CA ALA A 30 10.73 -3.53 -13.73
C ALA A 30 11.82 -2.47 -13.99
N GLY A 31 11.56 -1.19 -13.70
CA GLY A 31 12.50 -0.10 -13.97
C GLY A 31 12.66 0.24 -15.46
N THR A 32 11.83 -0.30 -16.35
CA THR A 32 11.92 -0.08 -17.80
C THR A 32 11.27 1.23 -18.25
N ILE A 33 10.51 1.89 -17.37
CA ILE A 33 9.93 3.22 -17.58
C ILE A 33 10.77 4.24 -16.80
N SER A 34 11.19 5.32 -17.46
CA SER A 34 12.00 6.37 -16.84
C SER A 34 11.18 7.22 -15.85
N GLU A 35 11.85 7.86 -14.89
CA GLU A 35 11.16 8.75 -13.93
C GLU A 35 10.40 9.88 -14.63
N GLY A 36 10.95 10.44 -15.70
CA GLY A 36 10.27 11.45 -16.51
C GLY A 36 8.97 10.95 -17.15
N GLN A 37 8.92 9.69 -17.59
CA GLN A 37 7.69 9.08 -18.10
C GLN A 37 6.67 8.84 -16.98
N VAL A 38 7.13 8.41 -15.80
CA VAL A 38 6.26 8.23 -14.62
C VAL A 38 5.68 9.57 -14.16
N GLY A 39 6.51 10.60 -14.04
CA GLY A 39 6.07 11.96 -13.71
C GLY A 39 5.10 12.54 -14.74
N ALA A 40 5.35 12.30 -16.04
CA ALA A 40 4.43 12.73 -17.10
C ALA A 40 3.07 12.01 -17.01
N PHE A 41 3.06 10.70 -16.72
CA PHE A 41 1.83 9.95 -16.47
C PHE A 41 1.08 10.51 -15.24
N ALA A 42 1.78 10.71 -14.13
CA ALA A 42 1.20 11.24 -12.90
C ALA A 42 0.58 12.64 -13.11
N MET A 43 1.26 13.53 -13.83
CA MET A 43 0.72 14.85 -14.19
C MET A 43 -0.51 14.75 -15.11
N ALA A 44 -0.49 13.84 -16.10
CA ALA A 44 -1.65 13.62 -16.96
C ALA A 44 -2.87 13.10 -16.16
N VAL A 45 -2.66 12.23 -15.18
CA VAL A 45 -3.69 11.76 -14.25
C VAL A 45 -4.16 12.88 -13.31
N PHE A 46 -3.27 13.73 -12.81
CA PHE A 46 -3.63 14.87 -11.97
C PHE A 46 -4.57 15.84 -12.69
N LEU A 47 -4.29 16.15 -13.96
CA LEU A 47 -5.08 17.11 -14.75
C LEU A 47 -6.40 16.52 -15.27
N ASN A 48 -6.43 15.24 -15.66
CA ASN A 48 -7.58 14.62 -16.32
C ASN A 48 -8.36 13.63 -15.42
N GLY A 49 -7.89 13.38 -14.20
CA GLY A 49 -8.47 12.42 -13.27
C GLY A 49 -8.40 10.96 -13.75
N MET A 50 -9.06 10.07 -13.02
CA MET A 50 -9.31 8.68 -13.40
C MET A 50 -10.77 8.35 -13.13
N SER A 51 -11.39 7.60 -14.05
CA SER A 51 -12.65 6.92 -13.77
C SER A 51 -12.48 5.89 -12.65
N ARG A 52 -13.60 5.44 -12.06
CA ARG A 52 -13.57 4.42 -11.01
C ARG A 52 -12.92 3.12 -11.50
N GLU A 53 -13.18 2.71 -12.74
CA GLU A 53 -12.60 1.47 -13.28
C GLU A 53 -11.08 1.60 -13.48
N GLU A 54 -10.60 2.77 -13.90
CA GLU A 54 -9.17 3.05 -14.01
C GLU A 54 -8.49 3.04 -12.63
N ALA A 55 -9.11 3.65 -11.62
CA ALA A 55 -8.59 3.63 -10.25
C ALA A 55 -8.51 2.20 -9.70
N VAL A 56 -9.55 1.39 -9.90
CA VAL A 56 -9.54 -0.04 -9.50
C VAL A 56 -8.44 -0.81 -10.21
N ALA A 57 -8.29 -0.64 -11.53
CA ALA A 57 -7.24 -1.30 -12.29
C ALA A 57 -5.84 -0.90 -11.81
N LEU A 58 -5.62 0.38 -11.50
CA LEU A 58 -4.35 0.86 -10.96
C LEU A 58 -4.06 0.27 -9.59
N THR A 59 -5.06 0.26 -8.69
CA THR A 59 -4.93 -0.34 -7.35
C THR A 59 -4.58 -1.83 -7.44
N ILE A 60 -5.27 -2.60 -8.28
CA ILE A 60 -5.03 -4.03 -8.48
C ILE A 60 -3.62 -4.25 -9.05
N ALA A 61 -3.25 -3.53 -10.10
CA ALA A 61 -1.93 -3.67 -10.72
C ALA A 61 -0.78 -3.33 -9.76
N MET A 62 -0.94 -2.30 -8.91
CA MET A 62 0.07 -1.96 -7.90
C MET A 62 0.13 -3.00 -6.78
N ARG A 63 -1.01 -3.51 -6.30
CA ARG A 63 -1.07 -4.62 -5.34
C ARG A 63 -0.31 -5.83 -5.88
N ASP A 64 -0.61 -6.22 -7.12
CA ASP A 64 -0.06 -7.43 -7.76
C ASP A 64 1.39 -7.25 -8.25
N SER A 65 1.98 -6.07 -8.06
CA SER A 65 3.38 -5.80 -8.40
C SER A 65 4.40 -6.43 -7.44
N GLY A 66 3.92 -6.97 -6.32
CA GLY A 66 4.72 -7.59 -5.27
C GLY A 66 3.91 -8.65 -4.52
N ASP A 67 4.28 -8.87 -3.27
CA ASP A 67 3.64 -9.90 -2.44
C ASP A 67 2.19 -9.58 -2.11
N VAL A 68 1.34 -10.59 -2.18
CA VAL A 68 -0.06 -10.53 -1.74
C VAL A 68 -0.22 -11.55 -0.61
N LEU A 69 -0.37 -11.03 0.61
CA LEU A 69 -0.49 -11.87 1.80
C LEU A 69 -1.85 -12.59 1.81
N ASP A 70 -1.81 -13.92 1.86
CA ASP A 70 -2.98 -14.77 2.03
C ASP A 70 -3.19 -15.13 3.50
N TRP A 71 -4.39 -14.90 3.99
CA TRP A 71 -4.82 -15.16 5.37
C TRP A 71 -6.06 -16.06 5.44
N SER A 72 -6.37 -16.75 4.35
CA SER A 72 -7.52 -17.64 4.22
C SER A 72 -7.49 -18.84 5.19
N ASP A 73 -6.35 -19.10 5.81
CA ASP A 73 -6.11 -20.14 6.82
C ASP A 73 -6.46 -19.72 8.25
N LEU A 74 -6.78 -18.45 8.50
CA LEU A 74 -7.18 -17.98 9.83
C LEU A 74 -8.64 -18.39 10.16
N PRO A 75 -8.94 -18.76 11.42
CA PRO A 75 -10.26 -19.27 11.80
C PRO A 75 -11.35 -18.19 11.96
N GLY A 76 -11.07 -16.95 11.57
CA GLY A 76 -11.95 -15.80 11.77
C GLY A 76 -11.74 -14.72 10.70
N PRO A 77 -12.59 -13.67 10.68
CA PRO A 77 -12.51 -12.62 9.69
C PRO A 77 -11.21 -11.82 9.81
N VAL A 78 -10.60 -11.53 8.68
CA VAL A 78 -9.41 -10.68 8.59
C VAL A 78 -9.84 -9.26 8.32
N THR A 79 -9.44 -8.35 9.20
CA THR A 79 -9.86 -6.95 9.16
C THR A 79 -8.67 -6.04 9.37
N ASP A 80 -8.73 -4.83 8.83
CA ASP A 80 -7.69 -3.83 9.02
C ASP A 80 -8.30 -2.42 9.02
N LYS A 81 -7.55 -1.46 9.54
CA LYS A 81 -7.89 -0.04 9.49
C LYS A 81 -6.73 0.75 8.90
N HIS A 82 -7.03 1.52 7.86
CA HIS A 82 -6.10 2.48 7.27
C HIS A 82 -6.53 3.93 7.58
N SER A 83 -5.56 4.83 7.77
CA SER A 83 -5.79 6.27 8.01
C SER A 83 -5.11 7.08 6.91
N THR A 84 -5.73 8.17 6.46
CA THR A 84 -5.06 9.16 5.60
C THR A 84 -4.01 9.99 6.35
N GLY A 85 -3.93 9.86 7.67
CA GLY A 85 -2.99 10.58 8.54
C GLY A 85 -3.66 11.68 9.38
N GLY A 86 -3.02 12.06 10.48
CA GLY A 86 -3.52 13.08 11.41
C GLY A 86 -2.57 13.31 12.58
N VAL A 87 -2.71 14.45 13.26
CA VAL A 87 -1.92 14.78 14.46
C VAL A 87 -2.57 14.13 15.67
N GLY A 88 -1.79 13.36 16.44
CA GLY A 88 -2.30 12.68 17.64
C GLY A 88 -3.17 11.44 17.38
N ASP A 89 -3.23 10.93 16.14
CA ASP A 89 -4.04 9.75 15.80
C ASP A 89 -3.45 8.47 16.42
N ASN A 90 -3.97 8.08 17.58
CA ASN A 90 -3.57 6.87 18.31
C ASN A 90 -4.55 5.71 18.12
N VAL A 91 -5.54 5.83 17.23
CA VAL A 91 -6.67 4.89 17.13
C VAL A 91 -6.20 3.45 16.94
N SER A 92 -5.24 3.22 16.03
CA SER A 92 -4.77 1.86 15.69
C SER A 92 -4.22 1.09 16.89
N LEU A 93 -3.62 1.78 17.87
CA LEU A 93 -3.01 1.14 19.05
C LEU A 93 -4.06 0.44 19.92
N MET A 94 -5.24 1.05 20.08
CA MET A 94 -6.34 0.48 20.85
C MET A 94 -7.26 -0.38 19.97
N LEU A 95 -7.46 0.02 18.71
CA LEU A 95 -8.40 -0.65 17.81
C LEU A 95 -7.98 -2.09 17.50
N ALA A 96 -6.70 -2.32 17.23
CA ALA A 96 -6.20 -3.66 16.90
C ALA A 96 -6.52 -4.71 17.98
N PRO A 97 -6.19 -4.50 19.28
CA PRO A 97 -6.54 -5.44 20.32
C PRO A 97 -8.04 -5.50 20.63
N ILE A 98 -8.79 -4.41 20.49
CA ILE A 98 -10.26 -4.42 20.69
C ILE A 98 -10.93 -5.34 19.66
N VAL A 99 -10.57 -5.19 18.39
CA VAL A 99 -11.13 -5.99 17.29
C VAL A 99 -10.69 -7.44 17.41
N ALA A 100 -9.44 -7.69 17.81
CA ALA A 100 -8.93 -9.03 18.11
C ALA A 100 -9.70 -9.72 19.24
N ALA A 101 -9.99 -9.00 20.32
CA ALA A 101 -10.79 -9.51 21.44
C ALA A 101 -12.24 -9.86 21.04
N CYS A 102 -12.75 -9.29 19.95
CA CYS A 102 -14.04 -9.63 19.36
C CYS A 102 -13.99 -10.82 18.38
N GLY A 103 -12.84 -11.49 18.22
CA GLY A 103 -12.69 -12.71 17.43
C GLY A 103 -12.29 -12.50 15.96
N ALA A 104 -11.88 -11.28 15.58
CA ALA A 104 -11.30 -11.00 14.28
C ALA A 104 -9.77 -11.02 14.31
N TYR A 105 -9.14 -11.08 13.14
CA TYR A 105 -7.69 -11.03 12.98
C TYR A 105 -7.25 -9.72 12.34
N VAL A 106 -6.25 -9.06 12.92
CA VAL A 106 -5.77 -7.73 12.50
C VAL A 106 -4.28 -7.77 12.15
N PRO A 107 -3.91 -8.22 10.93
CA PRO A 107 -2.54 -8.20 10.43
C PRO A 107 -2.15 -6.81 9.91
N MET A 108 -2.09 -5.82 10.80
CA MET A 108 -1.93 -4.41 10.41
C MET A 108 -0.50 -4.12 9.93
N ILE A 109 -0.42 -3.52 8.74
CA ILE A 109 0.84 -3.04 8.15
C ILE A 109 0.81 -1.52 8.11
N SER A 110 1.68 -0.89 8.89
CA SER A 110 1.73 0.55 9.07
C SER A 110 2.97 1.17 8.43
N GLY A 111 2.82 2.43 7.99
CA GLY A 111 3.94 3.30 7.65
C GLY A 111 4.53 4.03 8.87
N ARG A 112 5.65 4.71 8.63
CA ARG A 112 6.22 5.73 9.51
C ARG A 112 5.57 7.09 9.24
N GLY A 113 5.82 8.05 10.13
CA GLY A 113 5.35 9.43 9.98
C GLY A 113 5.90 10.11 8.73
N LEU A 114 5.08 10.97 8.13
CA LEU A 114 5.44 11.80 6.99
C LEU A 114 5.15 13.27 7.32
N GLY A 115 6.15 14.13 7.11
CA GLY A 115 6.06 15.55 7.44
C GLY A 115 5.71 15.79 8.91
N HIS A 116 4.62 16.52 9.15
CA HIS A 116 4.15 16.88 10.50
C HIS A 116 3.22 15.82 11.13
N THR A 117 2.84 14.78 10.38
CA THR A 117 2.00 13.70 10.90
C THR A 117 2.87 12.58 11.48
N GLY A 118 2.51 12.08 12.67
CA GLY A 118 3.22 10.96 13.29
C GLY A 118 2.79 9.61 12.72
N GLY A 119 3.67 8.61 12.70
CA GLY A 119 3.36 7.25 12.28
C GLY A 119 2.99 6.34 13.44
N THR A 120 2.11 5.36 13.21
CA THR A 120 1.83 4.33 14.21
C THR A 120 3.09 3.50 14.50
N LEU A 121 3.91 3.24 13.48
CA LEU A 121 5.14 2.45 13.65
C LEU A 121 6.16 3.14 14.56
N ASP A 122 6.29 4.46 14.46
CA ASP A 122 7.19 5.24 15.33
C ASP A 122 6.75 5.18 16.81
N LYS A 123 5.44 5.07 17.06
CA LYS A 123 4.88 4.89 18.41
C LYS A 123 5.17 3.49 18.95
N MET A 124 5.12 2.48 18.08
CA MET A 124 5.47 1.10 18.47
C MET A 124 6.96 0.97 18.80
N ASP A 125 7.84 1.61 18.01
CA ASP A 125 9.30 1.62 18.26
C ASP A 125 9.70 2.31 19.58
N ALA A 126 8.82 3.13 20.16
CA ALA A 126 9.04 3.71 21.49
C ALA A 126 8.92 2.68 22.62
N ILE A 127 8.35 1.50 22.36
CA ILE A 127 8.24 0.41 23.33
C ILE A 127 9.56 -0.38 23.34
N PRO A 128 10.30 -0.42 24.47
CA PRO A 128 11.58 -1.14 24.53
C PRO A 128 11.44 -2.62 24.15
N GLY A 129 12.22 -3.05 23.16
CA GLY A 129 12.22 -4.44 22.68
C GLY A 129 11.18 -4.78 21.63
N TYR A 130 10.35 -3.82 21.19
CA TYR A 130 9.41 -4.05 20.09
C TYR A 130 10.16 -4.29 18.78
N THR A 131 9.76 -5.31 18.02
CA THR A 131 10.31 -5.61 16.69
C THR A 131 9.31 -5.19 15.64
N SER A 132 9.49 -4.01 15.06
CA SER A 132 8.58 -3.43 14.07
C SER A 132 8.74 -4.01 12.65
N GLN A 133 9.82 -4.74 12.39
CA GLN A 133 10.06 -5.42 11.11
C GLN A 133 10.39 -6.90 11.36
N PRO A 134 9.43 -7.70 11.84
CA PRO A 134 9.64 -9.14 11.99
C PRO A 134 9.66 -9.81 10.61
N ASP A 135 10.19 -11.04 10.56
CA ASP A 135 9.97 -11.88 9.40
C ASP A 135 8.49 -12.31 9.28
N VAL A 136 8.13 -12.83 8.10
CA VAL A 136 6.75 -13.26 7.81
C VAL A 136 6.30 -14.39 8.75
N ALA A 137 7.20 -15.28 9.19
CA ALA A 137 6.83 -16.39 10.07
C ALA A 137 6.41 -15.90 11.46
N VAL A 138 7.19 -14.97 12.04
CA VAL A 138 6.88 -14.31 13.32
C VAL A 138 5.62 -13.48 13.19
N PHE A 139 5.44 -12.75 12.08
CA PHE A 139 4.22 -11.98 11.84
C PHE A 139 2.97 -12.87 11.82
N ARG A 140 2.98 -13.94 11.01
CA ARG A 140 1.86 -14.89 10.91
C ARG A 140 1.55 -15.54 12.25
N LYS A 141 2.59 -16.00 12.97
CA LYS A 141 2.44 -16.60 14.29
C LYS A 141 1.79 -15.62 15.28
N THR A 142 2.26 -14.38 15.31
CA THR A 142 1.74 -13.34 16.21
C THR A 142 0.28 -13.05 15.94
N VAL A 143 -0.10 -12.90 14.65
CA VAL A 143 -1.50 -12.69 14.27
C VAL A 143 -2.36 -13.88 14.69
N LEU A 144 -1.90 -15.11 14.47
CA LEU A 144 -2.64 -16.31 14.84
C LEU A 144 -2.84 -16.44 16.36
N GLU A 145 -1.79 -16.18 17.16
CA GLU A 145 -1.80 -16.38 18.61
C GLU A 145 -2.46 -15.21 19.38
N ALA A 146 -2.19 -13.97 18.97
CA ALA A 146 -2.67 -12.77 19.67
C ALA A 146 -3.91 -12.13 19.01
N GLY A 147 -4.28 -12.55 17.80
CA GLY A 147 -5.36 -11.95 17.01
C GLY A 147 -4.97 -10.64 16.31
N CYS A 148 -3.83 -10.02 16.65
CA CYS A 148 -3.37 -8.82 15.96
C CYS A 148 -1.85 -8.65 16.00
N ALA A 149 -1.30 -7.94 15.02
CA ALA A 149 0.07 -7.44 15.03
C ALA A 149 0.15 -6.12 14.26
N ILE A 150 1.05 -5.21 14.66
CA ILE A 150 1.31 -3.94 13.96
C ILE A 150 2.76 -3.94 13.50
N ILE A 151 3.00 -4.14 12.21
CA ILE A 151 4.35 -4.20 11.64
C ILE A 151 4.56 -3.09 10.61
N GLY A 152 5.81 -2.87 10.22
CA GLY A 152 6.16 -2.01 9.10
C GLY A 152 5.89 -2.68 7.76
N GLN A 153 5.75 -1.87 6.71
CA GLN A 153 5.76 -2.36 5.33
C GLN A 153 7.09 -3.06 5.01
N THR A 154 7.02 -4.25 4.42
CA THR A 154 8.19 -4.91 3.83
C THR A 154 8.47 -4.30 2.46
N ALA A 155 9.71 -4.45 1.96
CA ALA A 155 10.08 -3.93 0.64
C ALA A 155 9.33 -4.60 -0.52
N ASP A 156 8.78 -5.79 -0.28
CA ASP A 156 8.17 -6.66 -1.28
C ASP A 156 6.67 -6.39 -1.46
N LEU A 157 6.03 -5.60 -0.56
CA LEU A 157 4.63 -5.22 -0.68
C LEU A 157 4.47 -4.01 -1.59
N ALA A 158 3.72 -4.18 -2.68
CA ALA A 158 3.39 -3.13 -3.66
C ALA A 158 4.59 -2.24 -4.07
N PRO A 159 5.71 -2.80 -4.55
CA PRO A 159 6.92 -2.04 -4.92
C PRO A 159 6.67 -0.97 -5.99
N ALA A 160 5.67 -1.18 -6.87
CA ALA A 160 5.22 -0.15 -7.81
C ALA A 160 4.75 1.12 -7.10
N ASP A 161 3.94 0.99 -6.04
CA ASP A 161 3.40 2.13 -5.31
C ASP A 161 4.52 2.93 -4.64
N ARG A 162 5.46 2.24 -3.98
CA ARG A 162 6.64 2.88 -3.38
C ARG A 162 7.41 3.73 -4.41
N ARG A 163 7.66 3.19 -5.61
CA ARG A 163 8.36 3.92 -6.67
C ARG A 163 7.52 5.10 -7.20
N LEU A 164 6.23 4.90 -7.41
CA LEU A 164 5.32 5.96 -7.86
C LEU A 164 5.23 7.09 -6.85
N TYR A 165 5.10 6.77 -5.56
CA TYR A 165 5.05 7.73 -4.47
C TYR A 165 6.33 8.57 -4.41
N ALA A 166 7.51 7.93 -4.46
CA ALA A 166 8.80 8.61 -4.41
C ALA A 166 9.03 9.59 -5.58
N ILE A 167 8.44 9.34 -6.75
CA ILE A 167 8.55 10.23 -7.92
C ILE A 167 7.52 11.39 -7.85
N ARG A 168 6.45 11.23 -7.07
CA ARG A 168 5.37 12.21 -6.92
C ARG A 168 5.63 13.25 -5.83
N ASP A 169 6.45 12.89 -4.85
CA ASP A 169 6.89 13.77 -3.75
C ASP A 169 8.00 14.74 -4.25
#